data_AF-A0A974NGA6-F1
#
_entry.id   AF-A0A974NGA6-F1
#
_cell.length_a   1.000
_cell.length_b   1.000
_cell.length_c   1.000
_cell.angle_alpha   90.00
_cell.angle_beta   90.00
_cell.angle_gamma   90.00
#
_symmetry.space_group_name_H-M   'P 1'
#
loop_
_entity.id
_entity.type
_entity.pdbx_description
1 polymer ?
#
loop_
_entity_poly.entity_id
_entity_poly.type
_entity_poly.pdbx_seq_one_letter_code
_entity_poly.pdbx_strand_id
1 'polypeptide(L)'
;MGSYAYDYLNDSLLLDGTLVTRMYHGISDAALEKELRDYREYCLKVLPEVRETVKTVNGSVSCMATNTMSLITYLKQAALYLEEAIVSDPIFELTDFRTSSTEAITSFMGMATTPKIDRQKLAEAAIRLIELRPLVAGSYVKLYPVSFELERGTELPLLYSEVGFEDCLPPNILKQYKLSANVHSVENDNGRMLVMRDLYLCRNISIHFEGMRGGFAMGYMLNPTEVKPTNKKNVYNFIQEKTSEPPSKELFNAWVNQSINQTAMRHYIDLSKRIALCDYIGCMFSTEYPFESNLLNTNLDSTNIKANTLNCTLQMDVPFLEQISSGDLMSIRNNDGEAFQSFRLELEKGFREARHESDPNRVRAIIENTQHELFEVQMSQIAPQVKHIKNTHYTDVAIAVAGLGFSVLTSGVSLLATMMAFAHGYKSYNDYKSKITANPCHFLWNVKQKAKI
;
A
#
# COMPACT_ATOMS: atom_id res chain seq x y z
N MET A 1 13.16 -14.47 -6.86
CA MET A 1 12.26 -15.58 -6.47
C MET A 1 10.84 -15.14 -6.80
N GLY A 2 10.00 -16.04 -7.31
CA GLY A 2 8.63 -15.72 -7.72
C GLY A 2 7.77 -15.25 -6.54
N SER A 3 6.71 -14.50 -6.82
CA SER A 3 5.69 -14.23 -5.82
C SER A 3 4.74 -15.40 -5.76
N TYR A 4 4.49 -15.92 -4.55
CA TYR A 4 3.59 -17.05 -4.31
C TYR A 4 2.26 -16.92 -5.04
N ALA A 5 1.70 -15.70 -5.11
CA ALA A 5 0.44 -15.42 -5.80
C ALA A 5 0.51 -15.79 -7.28
N TYR A 6 1.57 -15.39 -8.00
CA TYR A 6 1.73 -15.71 -9.42
C TYR A 6 2.11 -17.16 -9.67
N ASP A 7 2.74 -17.84 -8.72
CA ASP A 7 3.08 -19.26 -8.84
C ASP A 7 1.81 -20.14 -8.99
N TYR A 8 0.69 -19.72 -8.39
CA TYR A 8 -0.62 -20.34 -8.60
C TYR A 8 -1.43 -19.66 -9.70
N LEU A 9 -1.56 -18.32 -9.62
CA LEU A 9 -2.55 -17.60 -10.42
C LEU A 9 -2.23 -17.52 -11.91
N ASN A 10 -0.97 -17.70 -12.33
CA ASN A 10 -0.62 -17.64 -13.75
C ASN A 10 -1.31 -18.72 -14.58
N ASP A 11 -1.61 -19.87 -13.99
CA ASP A 11 -2.32 -20.99 -14.64
C ASP A 11 -3.80 -21.05 -14.23
N SER A 12 -4.26 -20.11 -13.39
CA SER A 12 -5.63 -20.06 -12.89
C SER A 12 -6.54 -19.25 -13.81
N LEU A 13 -7.82 -19.65 -13.88
CA LEU A 13 -8.87 -18.86 -14.55
C LEU A 13 -9.05 -17.46 -13.94
N LEU A 14 -8.57 -17.21 -12.70
CA LEU A 14 -8.67 -15.92 -12.02
C LEU A 14 -7.79 -14.82 -12.65
N LEU A 15 -6.73 -15.18 -13.40
CA LEU A 15 -5.90 -14.20 -14.13
C LEU A 15 -5.97 -14.34 -15.65
N ASP A 16 -6.93 -15.11 -16.18
CA ASP A 16 -7.17 -15.15 -17.62
C ASP A 16 -7.68 -13.78 -18.10
N GLY A 17 -6.85 -13.05 -18.84
CA GLY A 17 -7.17 -11.70 -19.31
C GLY A 17 -8.45 -11.61 -20.13
N THR A 18 -8.84 -12.67 -20.84
CA THR A 18 -10.09 -12.70 -21.62
C THR A 18 -11.32 -12.80 -20.70
N LEU A 19 -11.21 -13.59 -19.62
CA LEU A 19 -12.27 -13.72 -18.62
C LEU A 19 -12.37 -12.47 -17.75
N VAL A 20 -11.24 -11.91 -17.33
CA VAL A 20 -11.16 -10.65 -16.56
C VAL A 20 -11.86 -9.51 -17.33
N THR A 21 -11.56 -9.34 -18.61
CA THR A 21 -12.19 -8.30 -19.46
C THR A 21 -13.71 -8.48 -19.59
N ARG A 22 -14.20 -9.72 -19.50
CA ARG A 22 -15.63 -10.06 -19.57
C ARG A 22 -16.28 -10.14 -18.19
N MET A 23 -15.61 -9.71 -17.11
CA MET A 23 -16.09 -9.86 -15.73
C MET A 23 -16.56 -11.30 -15.44
N TYR A 24 -15.80 -12.26 -15.96
CA TYR A 24 -16.02 -13.70 -15.86
C TYR A 24 -17.38 -14.18 -16.41
N HIS A 25 -18.04 -13.40 -17.26
CA HIS A 25 -19.29 -13.82 -17.91
C HIS A 25 -19.07 -15.12 -18.68
N GLY A 26 -19.96 -16.10 -18.43
CA GLY A 26 -19.86 -17.46 -18.99
C GLY A 26 -19.25 -18.50 -18.04
N ILE A 27 -18.63 -18.08 -16.92
CA ILE A 27 -18.20 -18.98 -15.85
C ILE A 27 -19.29 -19.04 -14.78
N SER A 28 -19.56 -20.22 -14.21
CA SER A 28 -20.52 -20.36 -13.11
C SER A 28 -19.98 -19.81 -11.78
N ASP A 29 -20.85 -19.29 -10.92
CA ASP A 29 -20.45 -18.83 -9.57
C ASP A 29 -19.81 -19.96 -8.75
N ALA A 30 -20.28 -21.20 -8.90
CA ALA A 30 -19.71 -22.35 -8.22
C ALA A 30 -18.27 -22.65 -8.65
N ALA A 31 -17.94 -22.45 -9.92
CA ALA A 31 -16.57 -22.62 -10.42
C ALA A 31 -15.64 -21.53 -9.88
N LEU A 32 -16.09 -20.27 -9.86
CA LEU A 32 -15.33 -19.17 -9.27
C LEU A 32 -15.14 -19.34 -7.75
N GLU A 33 -16.18 -19.81 -7.05
CA GLU A 33 -16.11 -20.07 -5.60
C GLU A 33 -15.09 -21.16 -5.30
N LYS A 34 -15.11 -22.24 -6.08
CA LYS A 34 -14.14 -23.33 -5.95
C LYS A 34 -12.72 -22.83 -6.18
N GLU A 35 -12.49 -22.09 -7.26
CA GLU A 35 -11.15 -21.59 -7.59
C GLU A 35 -10.60 -20.63 -6.52
N LEU A 36 -11.43 -19.76 -5.96
CA LEU A 36 -11.06 -18.87 -4.85
C LEU A 36 -10.74 -19.65 -3.57
N ARG A 37 -11.44 -20.77 -3.30
CA ARG A 37 -11.12 -21.67 -2.19
C ARG A 37 -9.80 -22.38 -2.40
N ASP A 38 -9.59 -22.93 -3.59
CA ASP A 38 -8.36 -23.62 -3.96
C ASP A 38 -7.15 -22.65 -3.86
N TYR A 39 -7.31 -21.40 -4.32
CA TYR A 39 -6.31 -20.35 -4.15
C TYR A 39 -6.03 -20.04 -2.68
N ARG A 40 -7.08 -19.88 -1.85
CA ARG A 40 -6.93 -19.63 -0.41
C ARG A 40 -6.15 -20.75 0.27
N GLU A 41 -6.50 -22.00 0.01
CA GLU A 41 -5.81 -23.17 0.56
C GLU A 41 -4.33 -23.20 0.17
N TYR A 42 -4.02 -22.92 -1.10
CA TYR A 42 -2.65 -22.79 -1.57
C TYR A 42 -1.90 -21.70 -0.80
N CYS A 43 -2.45 -20.48 -0.71
CA CYS A 43 -1.83 -19.35 -0.02
C CYS A 43 -1.54 -19.66 1.45
N LEU A 44 -2.48 -20.30 2.16
CA LEU A 44 -2.29 -20.68 3.56
C LEU A 44 -1.20 -21.74 3.73
N LYS A 45 -1.05 -22.66 2.78
CA LYS A 45 -0.02 -23.69 2.80
C LYS A 45 1.38 -23.11 2.64
N VAL A 46 1.55 -22.12 1.78
CA VAL A 46 2.86 -21.47 1.51
C VAL A 46 3.16 -20.28 2.44
N LEU A 47 2.16 -19.80 3.20
CA LEU A 47 2.27 -18.64 4.08
C LEU A 47 3.48 -18.67 5.05
N PRO A 48 3.85 -19.81 5.69
CA PRO A 48 5.03 -19.84 6.55
C PRO A 48 6.32 -19.48 5.82
N GLU A 49 6.48 -19.92 4.57
CA GLU A 49 7.63 -19.60 3.73
C GLU A 49 7.57 -18.14 3.26
N VAL A 50 6.38 -17.67 2.87
CA VAL A 50 6.16 -16.27 2.49
C VAL A 50 6.54 -15.33 3.64
N ARG A 51 6.16 -15.63 4.88
CA ARG A 51 6.53 -14.82 6.06
C ARG A 51 8.04 -14.65 6.20
N GLU A 52 8.81 -15.72 6.01
CA GLU A 52 10.27 -15.65 6.09
C GLU A 52 10.90 -14.88 4.93
N THR A 53 10.33 -14.95 3.72
CA THR A 53 10.84 -14.19 2.56
C THR A 53 10.46 -12.71 2.56
N VAL A 54 9.33 -12.37 3.18
CA VAL A 54 8.83 -10.99 3.26
C VAL A 54 9.43 -10.24 4.43
N LYS A 55 9.86 -10.93 5.50
CA LYS A 55 10.65 -10.33 6.58
C LYS A 55 11.82 -9.57 5.99
N THR A 56 11.84 -8.26 6.21
CA THR A 56 12.80 -7.40 5.56
C THR A 56 14.21 -7.70 6.05
N VAL A 57 15.16 -7.79 5.12
CA VAL A 57 16.58 -7.95 5.46
C VAL A 57 17.03 -6.73 6.26
N ASN A 58 17.66 -6.95 7.42
CA ASN A 58 18.14 -5.89 8.33
C ASN A 58 18.72 -4.69 7.55
N GLY A 59 18.02 -3.55 7.61
CA GLY A 59 18.47 -2.26 7.07
C GLY A 59 17.67 -1.70 5.88
N SER A 60 16.99 -2.56 5.11
CA SER A 60 16.18 -2.14 3.96
C SER A 60 14.99 -1.25 4.36
N VAL A 61 14.61 -0.33 3.46
CA VAL A 61 13.48 0.59 3.71
C VAL A 61 12.26 0.05 2.98
N SER A 62 11.44 -0.66 3.74
CA SER A 62 10.16 -1.22 3.28
C SER A 62 8.98 -0.54 3.94
N CYS A 63 7.86 -0.50 3.24
CA CYS A 63 6.59 0.00 3.76
C CYS A 63 5.46 -0.96 3.40
N MET A 64 4.53 -1.15 4.33
CA MET A 64 3.25 -1.76 3.99
C MET A 64 2.41 -0.74 3.24
N ALA A 65 2.06 -1.06 2.00
CA ALA A 65 1.21 -0.26 1.14
C ALA A 65 -0.19 -0.89 1.14
N THR A 66 -1.12 -0.24 1.84
CA THR A 66 -2.55 -0.62 1.87
C THR A 66 -3.37 0.37 1.04
N ASN A 67 -4.55 -0.06 0.59
CA ASN A 67 -5.57 0.79 -0.05
C ASN A 67 -5.03 1.71 -1.18
N THR A 68 -5.12 3.03 -1.07
CA THR A 68 -4.67 3.95 -2.13
C THR A 68 -3.18 3.87 -2.37
N MET A 69 -2.35 3.68 -1.34
CA MET A 69 -0.89 3.56 -1.50
C MET A 69 -0.50 2.35 -2.34
N SER A 70 -1.39 1.37 -2.44
CA SER A 70 -1.19 0.14 -3.20
C SER A 70 -1.66 0.21 -4.67
N LEU A 71 -2.09 1.39 -5.11
CA LEU A 71 -2.31 1.72 -6.53
C LEU A 71 -0.97 1.99 -7.24
N ILE A 72 -0.95 1.71 -8.54
CA ILE A 72 0.29 1.77 -9.32
C ILE A 72 0.96 3.15 -9.31
N THR A 73 0.19 4.24 -9.35
CA THR A 73 0.71 5.61 -9.33
C THR A 73 1.49 5.90 -8.05
N TYR A 74 0.91 5.60 -6.90
CA TYR A 74 1.56 5.78 -5.61
C TYR A 74 2.72 4.81 -5.39
N LEU A 75 2.62 3.58 -5.88
CA LEU A 75 3.73 2.62 -5.82
C LEU A 75 4.92 3.08 -6.66
N LYS A 76 4.70 3.64 -7.86
CA LYS A 76 5.76 4.23 -8.68
C LYS A 76 6.41 5.42 -7.96
N GLN A 77 5.60 6.31 -7.38
CA GLN A 77 6.08 7.45 -6.59
C GLN A 77 6.91 7.00 -5.40
N ALA A 78 6.40 6.04 -4.63
CA ALA A 78 7.10 5.46 -3.50
C ALA A 78 8.40 4.74 -3.94
N ALA A 79 8.47 4.24 -5.18
CA ALA A 79 9.69 3.64 -5.75
C ALA A 79 10.80 4.67 -6.02
N LEU A 80 10.61 5.96 -5.72
CA LEU A 80 11.71 6.91 -5.65
C LEU A 80 12.50 6.79 -4.34
N TYR A 81 11.89 6.24 -3.28
CA TYR A 81 12.48 6.16 -1.96
C TYR A 81 12.46 4.76 -1.31
N LEU A 82 11.43 3.96 -1.54
CA LEU A 82 11.34 2.61 -0.97
C LEU A 82 12.22 1.62 -1.73
N GLU A 83 12.89 0.74 -1.00
CA GLU A 83 13.56 -0.43 -1.59
C GLU A 83 12.55 -1.52 -1.91
N GLU A 84 11.58 -1.72 -1.02
CA GLU A 84 10.53 -2.73 -1.14
C GLU A 84 9.18 -2.17 -0.69
N ALA A 85 8.09 -2.61 -1.32
CA ALA A 85 6.73 -2.31 -0.93
C ALA A 85 5.96 -3.61 -0.70
N ILE A 86 5.40 -3.78 0.50
CA ILE A 86 4.57 -4.94 0.84
C ILE A 86 3.13 -4.57 0.53
N VAL A 87 2.54 -5.23 -0.45
CA VAL A 87 1.19 -4.95 -0.94
C VAL A 87 0.25 -6.08 -0.55
N SER A 88 -0.92 -5.74 -0.02
CA SER A 88 -1.98 -6.72 0.26
C SER A 88 -2.37 -7.46 -1.02
N ASP A 89 -2.52 -8.78 -0.95
CA ASP A 89 -3.05 -9.57 -2.05
C ASP A 89 -4.55 -9.27 -2.26
N PRO A 90 -4.90 -8.59 -3.37
CA PRO A 90 -6.27 -8.13 -3.60
C PRO A 90 -7.23 -9.28 -3.94
N ILE A 91 -6.74 -10.42 -4.46
CA ILE A 91 -7.60 -11.59 -4.70
C ILE A 91 -7.83 -12.33 -3.38
N PHE A 92 -6.81 -12.46 -2.54
CA PHE A 92 -6.94 -13.14 -1.25
C PHE A 92 -8.01 -12.51 -0.36
N GLU A 93 -8.14 -11.18 -0.37
CA GLU A 93 -9.23 -10.44 0.31
C GLU A 93 -10.64 -10.90 -0.08
N LEU A 94 -10.82 -11.42 -1.29
CA LEU A 94 -12.11 -11.90 -1.80
C LEU A 94 -12.37 -13.38 -1.49
N THR A 95 -11.45 -14.05 -0.80
CA THR A 95 -11.59 -15.45 -0.38
C THR A 95 -12.27 -15.63 0.97
N ASP A 96 -12.49 -14.53 1.71
CA ASP A 96 -13.24 -14.53 2.97
C ASP A 96 -14.75 -14.58 2.68
N PHE A 97 -15.28 -15.79 2.55
CA PHE A 97 -16.69 -16.01 2.28
C PHE A 97 -17.54 -15.76 3.52
N ARG A 98 -18.71 -15.14 3.31
CA ARG A 98 -19.71 -14.97 4.37
C ARG A 98 -20.05 -16.30 5.04
N THR A 99 -20.00 -16.30 6.36
CA THR A 99 -20.43 -17.42 7.19
C THR A 99 -21.97 -17.55 7.19
N SER A 100 -22.48 -18.71 7.58
CA SER A 100 -23.92 -18.93 7.81
C SER A 100 -24.51 -17.93 8.82
N SER A 101 -23.72 -17.53 9.82
CA SER A 101 -24.11 -16.53 10.81
C SER A 101 -24.27 -15.15 10.18
N THR A 102 -23.34 -14.76 9.28
CA THR A 102 -23.44 -13.51 8.53
C THR A 102 -24.68 -13.52 7.63
N GLU A 103 -24.93 -14.61 6.91
CA GLU A 103 -26.13 -14.76 6.06
C GLU A 103 -27.43 -14.66 6.86
N ALA A 104 -27.48 -15.28 8.05
CA ALA A 104 -28.64 -15.19 8.94
C ALA A 104 -28.90 -13.75 9.42
N ILE A 105 -27.85 -13.02 9.82
CA ILE A 105 -27.98 -11.61 10.24
C ILE A 105 -28.40 -10.73 9.06
N THR A 106 -27.81 -10.90 7.87
CA THR A 106 -28.17 -10.15 6.66
C THR A 106 -29.65 -10.37 6.29
N SER A 107 -30.13 -11.63 6.38
CA SER A 107 -31.54 -11.95 6.17
C SER A 107 -32.44 -11.31 7.25
N PHE A 108 -32.04 -11.36 8.51
CA PHE A 108 -32.76 -10.74 9.63
C PHE A 108 -32.88 -9.21 9.49
N MET A 109 -31.83 -8.56 8.97
CA MET A 109 -31.84 -7.14 8.59
C MET A 109 -32.85 -6.84 7.46
N GLY A 110 -33.31 -7.87 6.75
CA GLY A 110 -34.19 -7.76 5.59
C GLY A 110 -33.44 -7.35 4.33
N MET A 111 -32.12 -7.59 4.25
CA MET A 111 -31.33 -7.27 3.05
C MET A 111 -31.59 -8.30 1.96
N ALA A 112 -31.55 -7.86 0.69
CA ALA A 112 -31.64 -8.77 -0.44
C ALA A 112 -30.45 -9.73 -0.45
N THR A 113 -30.69 -10.99 -0.82
CA THR A 113 -29.62 -11.97 -1.01
C THR A 113 -28.73 -11.50 -2.16
N THR A 114 -27.50 -11.11 -1.84
CA THR A 114 -26.51 -10.79 -2.87
C THR A 114 -25.70 -12.05 -3.22
N PRO A 115 -25.20 -12.17 -4.46
CA PRO A 115 -24.28 -13.24 -4.83
C PRO A 115 -23.11 -13.32 -3.85
N LYS A 116 -22.58 -14.53 -3.63
CA LYS A 116 -21.39 -14.72 -2.80
C LYS A 116 -20.15 -14.07 -3.41
N ILE A 117 -20.12 -13.94 -4.73
CA ILE A 117 -18.99 -13.42 -5.49
C ILE A 117 -19.40 -12.13 -6.17
N ASP A 118 -18.66 -11.06 -5.85
CA ASP A 118 -18.73 -9.80 -6.58
C ASP A 118 -17.76 -9.88 -7.77
N ARG A 119 -18.30 -10.17 -8.96
CA ARG A 119 -17.52 -10.36 -10.19
C ARG A 119 -16.80 -9.10 -10.63
N GLN A 120 -17.37 -7.92 -10.34
CA GLN A 120 -16.76 -6.65 -10.68
C GLN A 120 -15.52 -6.45 -9.81
N LYS A 121 -15.66 -6.59 -8.48
CA LYS A 121 -14.52 -6.51 -7.57
C LYS A 121 -13.44 -7.54 -7.86
N LEU A 122 -13.84 -8.77 -8.24
CA LEU A 122 -12.89 -9.81 -8.64
C LEU A 122 -12.11 -9.43 -9.90
N ALA A 123 -12.78 -8.83 -10.89
CA ALA A 123 -12.12 -8.37 -12.10
C ALA A 123 -11.16 -7.20 -11.80
N GLU A 124 -11.57 -6.25 -10.97
CA GLU A 124 -10.73 -5.13 -10.52
C GLU A 124 -9.49 -5.64 -9.75
N ALA A 125 -9.65 -6.61 -8.85
CA ALA A 125 -8.53 -7.24 -8.13
C ALA A 125 -7.55 -7.97 -9.08
N ALA A 126 -8.07 -8.68 -10.08
CA ALA A 126 -7.26 -9.37 -11.07
C ALA A 126 -6.48 -8.40 -11.98
N ILE A 127 -7.14 -7.34 -12.47
CA ILE A 127 -6.48 -6.26 -13.25
C ILE A 127 -5.33 -5.68 -12.42
N ARG A 128 -5.58 -5.40 -11.15
CA ARG A 128 -4.58 -4.84 -10.25
C ARG A 128 -3.37 -5.76 -10.08
N LEU A 129 -3.56 -7.06 -9.93
CA LEU A 129 -2.44 -8.00 -9.93
C LEU A 129 -1.68 -7.98 -11.27
N ILE A 130 -2.37 -7.97 -12.41
CA ILE A 130 -1.73 -7.89 -13.73
C ILE A 130 -0.84 -6.65 -13.83
N GLU A 131 -1.31 -5.49 -13.35
CA GLU A 131 -0.55 -4.24 -13.33
C GLU A 131 0.66 -4.25 -12.37
N LEU A 132 0.57 -5.00 -11.27
CA LEU A 132 1.66 -5.15 -10.30
C LEU A 132 2.78 -6.09 -10.78
N ARG A 133 2.51 -6.95 -11.77
CA ARG A 133 3.44 -7.98 -12.25
C ARG A 133 4.85 -7.45 -12.57
N PRO A 134 5.05 -6.30 -13.27
CA PRO A 134 6.38 -5.76 -13.53
C PRO A 134 7.11 -5.33 -12.26
N LEU A 135 6.39 -4.79 -11.27
CA LEU A 135 6.96 -4.36 -9.99
C LEU A 135 7.38 -5.55 -9.12
N VAL A 136 6.61 -6.63 -9.19
CA VAL A 136 6.94 -7.90 -8.51
C VAL A 136 8.13 -8.58 -9.19
N ALA A 137 8.15 -8.65 -10.52
CA ALA A 137 9.28 -9.18 -11.28
C ALA A 137 10.58 -8.38 -11.02
N GLY A 138 10.44 -7.06 -10.81
CA GLY A 138 11.52 -6.17 -10.40
C GLY A 138 12.01 -6.35 -8.96
N SER A 139 11.42 -7.26 -8.17
CA SER A 139 11.69 -7.46 -6.73
C SER A 139 11.41 -6.23 -5.85
N TYR A 140 10.63 -5.27 -6.34
CA TYR A 140 10.20 -4.10 -5.57
C TYR A 140 8.92 -4.37 -4.79
N VAL A 141 7.90 -4.95 -5.42
CA VAL A 141 6.64 -5.29 -4.75
C VAL A 141 6.69 -6.73 -4.25
N LYS A 142 6.35 -6.93 -2.98
CA LYS A 142 6.10 -8.23 -2.37
C LYS A 142 4.61 -8.33 -2.02
N LEU A 143 3.91 -9.28 -2.62
CA LEU A 143 2.52 -9.55 -2.24
C LEU A 143 2.49 -10.27 -0.89
N TYR A 144 1.49 -9.97 -0.06
CA TYR A 144 1.28 -10.61 1.24
C TYR A 144 -0.22 -10.67 1.57
N PRO A 145 -0.76 -11.78 2.11
CA PRO A 145 -2.19 -11.90 2.43
C PRO A 145 -2.49 -11.19 3.75
N VAL A 146 -2.43 -9.86 3.78
CA VAL A 146 -2.62 -9.03 4.99
C VAL A 146 -3.98 -9.29 5.63
N SER A 147 -5.03 -9.46 4.82
CA SER A 147 -6.39 -9.73 5.30
C SER A 147 -6.47 -10.98 6.16
N PHE A 148 -5.69 -12.03 5.90
CA PHE A 148 -5.64 -13.22 6.74
C PHE A 148 -5.25 -12.91 8.19
N GLU A 149 -4.25 -12.06 8.40
CA GLU A 149 -3.78 -11.70 9.75
C GLU A 149 -4.79 -10.83 10.51
N LEU A 150 -5.66 -10.15 9.76
CA LEU A 150 -6.70 -9.27 10.28
C LEU A 150 -8.05 -9.98 10.40
N GLU A 151 -8.20 -11.19 9.86
CA GLU A 151 -9.44 -11.98 9.95
C GLU A 151 -9.85 -12.18 11.41
N ARG A 152 -11.18 -12.20 11.61
CA ARG A 152 -11.74 -12.45 12.93
C ARG A 152 -11.57 -13.93 13.25
N GLY A 153 -11.19 -14.23 14.49
CA GLY A 153 -11.20 -15.60 14.97
C GLY A 153 -12.60 -16.22 14.86
N THR A 154 -12.64 -17.55 14.88
CA THR A 154 -13.89 -18.34 14.79
C THR A 154 -14.85 -18.05 15.95
N GLU A 155 -14.32 -17.52 17.05
CA GLU A 155 -15.08 -17.19 18.25
C GLU A 155 -15.52 -15.71 18.25
N LEU A 156 -16.82 -15.49 18.44
CA LEU A 156 -17.41 -14.17 18.63
C LEU A 156 -17.56 -13.91 20.14
N PRO A 157 -16.67 -13.12 20.77
CA PRO A 157 -16.78 -12.86 22.20
C PRO A 157 -18.03 -12.04 22.51
N LEU A 158 -18.77 -12.46 23.53
CA LEU A 158 -19.84 -11.66 24.12
C LEU A 158 -19.21 -10.73 25.16
N LEU A 159 -19.20 -9.42 24.87
CA LEU A 159 -18.62 -8.41 25.74
C LEU A 159 -19.72 -7.70 26.53
N TYR A 160 -19.49 -7.49 27.82
CA TYR A 160 -20.36 -6.72 28.71
C TYR A 160 -19.56 -5.61 29.39
N SER A 161 -20.16 -4.44 29.57
CA SER A 161 -19.59 -3.34 30.35
C SER A 161 -20.70 -2.60 31.10
N GLU A 162 -20.52 -2.45 32.40
CA GLU A 162 -21.42 -1.69 33.28
C GLU A 162 -21.33 -0.18 33.00
N VAL A 163 -20.16 0.29 32.56
CA VAL A 163 -19.90 1.71 32.25
C VAL A 163 -20.05 2.03 30.76
N GLY A 164 -20.62 1.12 29.97
CA GLY A 164 -20.83 1.35 28.53
C GLY A 164 -19.52 1.51 27.74
N PHE A 165 -18.46 0.83 28.15
CA PHE A 165 -17.11 0.86 27.54
C PHE A 165 -16.40 2.23 27.63
N GLU A 166 -16.74 3.09 28.59
CA GLU A 166 -16.00 4.34 28.82
C GLU A 166 -14.54 4.13 29.25
N ASP A 167 -14.21 2.91 29.70
CA ASP A 167 -12.89 2.46 30.13
C ASP A 167 -12.14 1.62 29.08
N CYS A 168 -12.71 1.45 27.87
CA CYS A 168 -12.13 0.56 26.85
C CYS A 168 -10.80 1.05 26.26
N LEU A 169 -10.51 2.35 26.38
CA LEU A 169 -9.31 3.01 25.85
C LEU A 169 -8.84 4.10 26.82
N PRO A 170 -7.55 4.50 26.76
CA PRO A 170 -7.06 5.66 27.49
C PRO A 170 -7.92 6.91 27.23
N PRO A 171 -8.25 7.73 28.26
CA PRO A 171 -9.21 8.83 28.12
C PRO A 171 -8.87 9.85 27.03
N ASN A 172 -7.58 10.13 26.82
CA ASN A 172 -7.10 11.02 25.77
C ASN A 172 -7.39 10.46 24.37
N ILE A 173 -7.20 9.16 24.17
CA ILE A 173 -7.47 8.47 22.90
C ILE A 173 -8.98 8.38 22.66
N LEU A 174 -9.74 7.93 23.66
CA LEU A 174 -11.20 7.80 23.52
C LEU A 174 -11.87 9.14 23.21
N LYS A 175 -11.39 10.23 23.82
CA LYS A 175 -11.87 11.58 23.55
C LYS A 175 -11.70 11.97 22.08
N GLN A 176 -10.58 11.62 21.43
CA GLN A 176 -10.37 11.91 20.01
C GLN A 176 -11.40 11.16 19.14
N TYR A 177 -11.61 9.86 19.40
CA TYR A 177 -12.63 9.09 18.69
C TYR A 177 -14.03 9.69 18.83
N LYS A 178 -14.41 10.10 20.05
CA LYS A 178 -15.72 10.71 20.31
C LYS A 178 -15.90 12.03 19.59
N LEU A 179 -14.86 12.87 19.53
CA LEU A 179 -14.90 14.14 18.82
C LEU A 179 -15.03 13.96 17.30
N SER A 180 -14.42 12.91 16.76
CA SER A 180 -14.50 12.57 15.34
C SER A 180 -15.68 11.66 14.98
N ALA A 181 -16.49 11.22 15.95
CA ALA A 181 -17.58 10.29 15.70
C ALA A 181 -18.71 10.96 14.93
N ASN A 182 -19.08 10.37 13.80
CA ASN A 182 -20.22 10.77 13.00
C ASN A 182 -21.22 9.61 12.94
N VAL A 183 -22.39 9.83 13.53
CA VAL A 183 -23.42 8.80 13.72
C VAL A 183 -24.63 9.15 12.88
N HIS A 184 -25.08 8.16 12.10
CA HIS A 184 -26.21 8.30 11.18
C HIS A 184 -27.24 7.22 11.44
N SER A 185 -28.51 7.55 11.25
CA SER A 185 -29.58 6.55 11.23
C SER A 185 -29.49 5.69 9.97
N VAL A 186 -29.94 4.44 10.04
CA VAL A 186 -29.96 3.54 8.88
C VAL A 186 -31.37 3.00 8.67
N GLU A 187 -31.85 3.12 7.44
CA GLU A 187 -33.14 2.59 7.01
C GLU A 187 -32.96 1.41 6.05
N ASN A 188 -33.89 0.47 6.05
CA ASN A 188 -33.96 -0.54 5.01
C ASN A 188 -35.03 -0.12 4.01
N ASP A 189 -34.61 0.19 2.79
CA ASP A 189 -35.48 0.42 1.64
C ASP A 189 -35.39 -0.77 0.69
N ASN A 190 -36.43 -1.61 0.69
CA ASN A 190 -36.59 -2.73 -0.26
C ASN A 190 -35.35 -3.65 -0.38
N GLY A 191 -34.71 -3.96 0.75
CA GLY A 191 -33.55 -4.83 0.79
C GLY A 191 -32.21 -4.12 0.66
N ARG A 192 -32.20 -2.78 0.61
CA ARG A 192 -31.00 -1.94 0.61
C ARG A 192 -30.93 -1.14 1.90
N MET A 193 -29.77 -1.16 2.56
CA MET A 193 -29.54 -0.34 3.74
C MET A 193 -29.11 1.06 3.30
N LEU A 194 -29.91 2.07 3.62
CA LEU A 194 -29.65 3.47 3.32
C LEU A 194 -29.15 4.17 4.59
N VAL A 195 -27.96 4.76 4.49
CA VAL A 195 -27.41 5.62 5.55
C VAL A 195 -28.02 7.00 5.38
N MET A 196 -28.79 7.43 6.38
CA MET A 196 -29.45 8.73 6.38
C MET A 196 -28.46 9.85 6.67
N ARG A 197 -28.84 11.09 6.37
CA ARG A 197 -27.98 12.26 6.62
C ARG A 197 -27.91 12.65 8.10
N ASP A 198 -28.99 12.41 8.83
CA ASP A 198 -29.18 12.89 10.21
C ASP A 198 -29.48 11.71 11.16
N LEU A 199 -29.08 11.89 12.42
CA LEU A 199 -29.41 10.96 13.50
C LEU A 199 -30.79 11.30 14.09
N TYR A 200 -31.68 10.32 14.10
CA TYR A 200 -32.98 10.37 14.76
C TYR A 200 -33.23 9.10 15.55
N LEU A 201 -34.27 9.09 16.39
CA LEU A 201 -34.66 7.95 17.21
C LEU A 201 -34.99 6.72 16.35
N CYS A 202 -34.07 5.76 16.31
CA CYS A 202 -34.17 4.57 15.49
C CYS A 202 -33.51 3.36 16.18
N ARG A 203 -33.53 2.21 15.51
CA ARG A 203 -32.91 0.97 15.99
C ARG A 203 -31.71 0.52 15.18
N ASN A 204 -31.36 1.24 14.12
CA ASN A 204 -30.20 0.92 13.29
C ASN A 204 -29.39 2.19 13.11
N ILE A 205 -28.12 2.14 13.49
CA ILE A 205 -27.19 3.26 13.31
C ILE A 205 -25.95 2.79 12.58
N SER A 206 -25.33 3.71 11.87
CA SER A 206 -23.99 3.54 11.31
C SER A 206 -23.06 4.56 11.94
N ILE A 207 -21.92 4.09 12.42
CA ILE A 207 -20.90 4.93 13.05
C ILE A 207 -19.69 4.98 12.14
N HIS A 208 -19.23 6.19 11.86
CA HIS A 208 -18.04 6.50 11.11
C HIS A 208 -17.16 7.46 11.92
N PHE A 209 -15.88 7.53 11.58
CA PHE A 209 -14.99 8.57 12.09
C PHE A 209 -14.64 9.55 10.98
N GLU A 210 -14.75 10.84 11.26
CA GLU A 210 -14.28 11.88 10.36
C GLU A 210 -12.78 11.70 10.10
N GLY A 211 -12.36 11.79 8.83
CA GLY A 211 -10.99 11.45 8.43
C GLY A 211 -10.75 9.98 8.11
N MET A 212 -11.77 9.11 8.19
CA MET A 212 -11.73 7.70 7.74
C MET A 212 -12.56 7.48 6.46
N ARG A 213 -12.61 8.46 5.53
CA ARG A 213 -13.54 8.46 4.38
C ARG A 213 -13.46 7.15 3.59
N GLY A 214 -14.55 6.36 3.63
CA GLY A 214 -14.68 5.07 2.94
C GLY A 214 -13.96 3.87 3.58
N GLY A 215 -13.14 4.08 4.62
CA GLY A 215 -12.24 3.06 5.18
C GLY A 215 -12.77 2.28 6.37
N PHE A 216 -13.64 2.87 7.21
CA PHE A 216 -14.14 2.20 8.41
C PHE A 216 -15.54 2.65 8.80
N ALA A 217 -16.46 1.68 8.87
CA ALA A 217 -17.85 1.88 9.27
C ALA A 217 -18.33 0.68 10.09
N MET A 218 -19.10 0.94 11.13
CA MET A 218 -19.73 -0.10 11.94
C MET A 218 -21.23 0.15 12.06
N GLY A 219 -22.02 -0.83 11.61
CA GLY A 219 -23.46 -0.87 11.80
C GLY A 219 -23.84 -1.52 13.13
N TYR A 220 -24.79 -0.92 13.85
CA TYR A 220 -25.34 -1.47 15.08
C TYR A 220 -26.86 -1.56 14.99
N MET A 221 -27.41 -2.59 15.62
CA MET A 221 -28.85 -2.83 15.71
C MET A 221 -29.26 -2.96 17.18
N LEU A 222 -30.29 -2.22 17.58
CA LEU A 222 -30.89 -2.28 18.90
C LEU A 222 -32.25 -2.97 18.84
N ASN A 223 -32.24 -4.30 19.05
CA ASN A 223 -33.46 -5.08 19.17
C ASN A 223 -33.68 -5.59 20.60
N PRO A 224 -34.96 -5.69 21.02
CA PRO A 224 -35.31 -6.46 22.20
C PRO A 224 -34.67 -7.84 22.13
N THR A 225 -33.90 -8.17 23.16
CA THR A 225 -33.16 -9.43 23.25
C THR A 225 -33.59 -10.14 24.53
N GLU A 226 -34.09 -11.36 24.40
CA GLU A 226 -34.43 -12.23 25.52
C GLU A 226 -33.36 -13.33 25.64
N VAL A 227 -32.83 -13.53 26.85
CA VAL A 227 -31.82 -14.57 27.12
C VAL A 227 -32.47 -15.71 27.88
N LYS A 228 -32.58 -16.88 27.25
CA LYS A 228 -33.17 -18.09 27.86
C LYS A 228 -32.07 -19.10 28.18
N PRO A 229 -31.99 -19.63 29.41
CA PRO A 229 -31.04 -20.70 29.71
C PRO A 229 -31.42 -21.97 28.92
N THR A 230 -30.42 -22.76 28.55
CA THR A 230 -30.64 -24.10 28.00
C THR A 230 -30.46 -25.16 29.08
N ASN A 231 -30.73 -26.43 28.72
CA ASN A 231 -30.52 -27.58 29.60
C ASN A 231 -29.03 -27.84 29.90
N LYS A 232 -28.09 -27.14 29.24
CA LYS A 232 -26.65 -27.28 29.47
C LYS A 232 -26.14 -26.07 30.27
N LYS A 233 -25.29 -26.35 31.27
CA LYS A 233 -24.63 -25.31 32.07
C LYS A 233 -23.83 -24.37 31.15
N ASN A 234 -23.98 -23.06 31.38
CA ASN A 234 -23.30 -21.99 30.62
C ASN A 234 -23.65 -21.93 29.12
N VAL A 235 -24.78 -22.50 28.70
CA VAL A 235 -25.29 -22.37 27.34
C VAL A 235 -26.64 -21.67 27.38
N TYR A 236 -26.75 -20.57 26.63
CA TYR A 236 -27.92 -19.69 26.61
C TYR A 236 -28.39 -19.49 25.18
N ASN A 237 -29.71 -19.38 25.00
CA ASN A 237 -30.35 -18.96 23.77
C ASN A 237 -30.59 -17.45 23.82
N PHE A 238 -30.07 -16.74 22.83
CA PHE A 238 -30.36 -15.33 22.61
C PHE A 238 -31.44 -15.22 21.54
N ILE A 239 -32.60 -14.68 21.90
CA ILE A 239 -33.74 -14.49 21.02
C ILE A 239 -33.89 -13.00 20.77
N GLN A 240 -33.75 -12.57 19.51
CA GLN A 240 -33.94 -11.19 19.12
C GLN A 240 -35.21 -11.06 18.29
N GLU A 241 -36.07 -10.13 18.69
CA GLU A 241 -37.31 -9.84 17.96
C GLU A 241 -37.18 -8.53 17.20
N LYS A 242 -37.63 -8.53 15.95
CA LYS A 242 -37.68 -7.32 15.14
C LYS A 242 -38.89 -6.50 15.54
N THR A 243 -38.66 -5.25 15.94
CA THR A 243 -39.73 -4.30 16.27
C THR A 243 -39.53 -2.99 15.52
N SER A 244 -40.64 -2.38 15.10
CA SER A 244 -40.68 -1.07 14.45
C SER A 244 -40.84 0.08 15.46
N GLU A 245 -41.17 -0.21 16.72
CA GLU A 245 -41.37 0.83 17.73
C GLU A 245 -40.03 1.41 18.19
N PRO A 246 -39.84 2.75 18.16
CA PRO A 246 -38.57 3.35 18.56
C PRO A 246 -38.28 3.15 20.06
N PRO A 247 -37.00 3.02 20.45
CA PRO A 247 -36.61 2.96 21.86
C PRO A 247 -36.91 4.28 22.59
N SER A 248 -36.90 4.25 23.93
CA SER A 248 -36.93 5.49 24.73
C SER A 248 -35.68 6.33 24.45
N LYS A 249 -35.80 7.66 24.61
CA LYS A 249 -34.68 8.58 24.35
C LYS A 249 -33.45 8.31 25.22
N GLU A 250 -33.68 7.95 26.48
CA GLU A 250 -32.60 7.60 27.43
C GLU A 250 -31.86 6.33 26.98
N LEU A 251 -32.61 5.28 26.64
CA LEU A 251 -32.05 4.02 26.16
C LEU A 251 -31.28 4.24 24.85
N PHE A 252 -31.86 5.01 23.92
CA PHE A 252 -31.24 5.33 22.65
C PHE A 252 -29.91 6.06 22.83
N ASN A 253 -29.87 7.11 23.65
CA ASN A 253 -28.65 7.88 23.89
C ASN A 253 -27.54 7.04 24.55
N ALA A 254 -27.91 6.21 25.54
CA ALA A 254 -26.97 5.31 26.20
C ALA A 254 -26.40 4.28 25.20
N TRP A 255 -27.26 3.68 24.38
CA TRP A 255 -26.86 2.74 23.34
C TRP A 255 -25.97 3.36 22.27
N VAL A 256 -26.28 4.57 21.80
CA VAL A 256 -25.45 5.30 20.83
C VAL A 256 -24.06 5.55 21.40
N ASN A 257 -23.96 6.07 22.64
CA ASN A 257 -22.67 6.31 23.28
C ASN A 257 -21.85 5.01 23.45
N GLN A 258 -22.50 3.94 23.90
CA GLN A 258 -21.88 2.62 24.01
C GLN A 258 -21.39 2.09 22.65
N SER A 259 -22.16 2.33 21.58
CA SER A 259 -21.81 1.90 20.22
C SER A 259 -20.63 2.69 19.66
N ILE A 260 -20.52 3.99 19.97
CA ILE A 260 -19.33 4.79 19.64
C ILE A 260 -18.09 4.21 20.32
N ASN A 261 -18.16 3.94 21.63
CA ASN A 261 -17.04 3.39 22.39
C ASN A 261 -16.58 2.02 21.86
N GLN A 262 -17.54 1.13 21.55
CA GLN A 262 -17.22 -0.16 20.93
C GLN A 262 -16.60 -0.01 19.53
N THR A 263 -17.05 0.96 18.75
CA THR A 263 -16.50 1.25 17.43
C THR A 263 -15.06 1.75 17.55
N ALA A 264 -14.80 2.64 18.51
CA ALA A 264 -13.46 3.14 18.82
C ALA A 264 -12.52 2.00 19.23
N MET A 265 -12.95 1.13 20.15
CA MET A 265 -12.19 -0.03 20.58
C MET A 265 -11.85 -0.97 19.41
N ARG A 266 -12.84 -1.29 18.55
CA ARG A 266 -12.62 -2.16 17.38
C ARG A 266 -11.64 -1.56 16.39
N HIS A 267 -11.80 -0.28 16.08
CA HIS A 267 -10.88 0.42 15.18
C HIS A 267 -9.46 0.46 15.75
N TYR A 268 -9.32 0.77 17.05
CA TYR A 268 -8.03 0.80 17.72
C TYR A 268 -7.35 -0.58 17.70
N ILE A 269 -8.08 -1.66 17.98
CA ILE A 269 -7.55 -3.04 17.90
C ILE A 269 -7.09 -3.36 16.48
N ASP A 270 -7.88 -3.00 15.46
CA ASP A 270 -7.51 -3.21 14.06
C ASP A 270 -6.22 -2.47 13.68
N LEU A 271 -6.13 -1.18 14.04
CA LEU A 271 -4.93 -0.37 13.82
C LEU A 271 -3.72 -0.97 14.55
N SER A 272 -3.86 -1.37 15.81
CA SER A 272 -2.78 -2.02 16.58
C SER A 272 -2.34 -3.33 15.95
N LYS A 273 -3.25 -4.14 15.42
CA LYS A 273 -2.90 -5.37 14.68
C LYS A 273 -2.09 -5.07 13.42
N ARG A 274 -2.51 -4.07 12.63
CA ARG A 274 -1.77 -3.66 11.43
C ARG A 274 -0.35 -3.16 11.75
N ILE A 275 -0.19 -2.38 12.82
CA ILE A 275 1.12 -1.93 13.30
C ILE A 275 1.97 -3.11 13.77
N ALA A 276 1.41 -3.99 14.59
CA ALA A 276 2.12 -5.18 15.08
C ALA A 276 2.55 -6.10 13.93
N LEU A 277 1.73 -6.22 12.88
CA LEU A 277 2.10 -6.95 11.67
C LEU A 277 3.28 -6.29 10.93
N CYS A 278 3.26 -4.96 10.81
CA CYS A 278 4.39 -4.21 10.23
C CYS A 278 5.68 -4.43 11.03
N ASP A 279 5.61 -4.37 12.36
CA ASP A 279 6.75 -4.64 13.24
C ASP A 279 7.25 -6.09 13.10
N TYR A 280 6.33 -7.06 13.02
CA TYR A 280 6.68 -8.47 12.82
C TYR A 280 7.38 -8.74 11.49
N ILE A 281 6.95 -8.07 10.43
CA ILE A 281 7.56 -8.16 9.09
C ILE A 281 8.82 -7.29 8.99
N GLY A 282 8.99 -6.31 9.88
CA GLY A 282 10.11 -5.37 9.86
C GLY A 282 9.96 -4.27 8.81
N CYS A 283 8.73 -3.84 8.52
CA CYS A 283 8.43 -2.76 7.58
C CYS A 283 7.78 -1.56 8.26
N MET A 284 7.82 -0.39 7.61
CA MET A 284 7.14 0.80 8.10
C MET A 284 5.63 0.67 7.94
N PHE A 285 4.89 1.15 8.95
CA PHE A 285 3.46 1.39 8.83
C PHE A 285 3.21 2.76 8.18
N SER A 286 2.31 2.80 7.21
CA SER A 286 1.81 4.04 6.60
C SER A 286 0.29 3.99 6.53
N THR A 287 -0.33 5.16 6.61
CA THR A 287 -1.79 5.30 6.49
C THR A 287 -2.15 6.52 5.66
N GLU A 288 -3.16 6.35 4.83
CA GLU A 288 -3.78 7.41 4.03
C GLU A 288 -4.89 8.16 4.79
N TYR A 289 -5.30 7.65 5.96
CA TYR A 289 -6.41 8.20 6.71
C TYR A 289 -5.91 9.30 7.65
N PRO A 290 -6.36 10.57 7.48
CA PRO A 290 -5.96 11.66 8.36
C PRO A 290 -6.24 11.38 9.85
N PHE A 291 -7.32 10.66 10.14
CA PHE A 291 -7.66 10.30 11.52
C PHE A 291 -6.62 9.39 12.17
N GLU A 292 -6.22 8.30 11.49
CA GLU A 292 -5.16 7.40 11.97
C GLU A 292 -3.82 8.11 12.10
N SER A 293 -3.46 8.93 11.10
CA SER A 293 -2.22 9.71 11.11
C SER A 293 -2.17 10.66 12.32
N ASN A 294 -3.25 11.40 12.59
CA ASN A 294 -3.35 12.28 13.76
C ASN A 294 -3.27 11.49 15.06
N LEU A 295 -3.94 10.33 15.13
CA LEU A 295 -3.93 9.47 16.31
C LEU A 295 -2.52 8.95 16.62
N LEU A 296 -1.75 8.58 15.60
CA LEU A 296 -0.37 8.10 15.76
C LEU A 296 0.59 9.23 16.14
N ASN A 297 0.53 10.37 15.43
CA ASN A 297 1.42 11.51 15.67
C ASN A 297 1.20 12.15 17.06
N THR A 298 -0.01 12.10 17.58
CA THR A 298 -0.33 12.68 18.90
C THR A 298 0.14 11.79 20.07
N ASN A 299 0.36 10.49 19.83
CA ASN A 299 0.60 9.51 20.90
C ASN A 299 1.94 8.75 20.77
N LEU A 300 2.71 8.95 19.69
CA LEU A 300 4.03 8.34 19.48
C LEU A 300 5.11 9.42 19.33
N ASP A 301 6.07 9.43 20.26
CA ASP A 301 7.17 10.43 20.31
C ASP A 301 8.24 10.27 19.21
N SER A 302 8.03 9.45 18.18
CA SER A 302 9.09 9.12 17.23
C SER A 302 8.80 9.64 15.82
N THR A 303 9.34 10.80 15.51
CA THR A 303 9.54 11.29 14.14
C THR A 303 10.55 10.37 13.43
N ASN A 304 10.16 9.23 12.87
CA ASN A 304 11.11 8.39 12.13
C ASN A 304 11.54 9.09 10.83
N ILE A 305 12.85 9.28 10.60
CA ILE A 305 13.40 9.93 9.39
C ILE A 305 12.82 9.27 8.15
N LYS A 306 12.81 7.94 8.09
CA LYS A 306 12.38 7.18 6.93
C LYS A 306 10.89 7.37 6.62
N ALA A 307 10.05 7.37 7.66
CA ALA A 307 8.61 7.61 7.51
C ALA A 307 8.32 9.05 7.05
N ASN A 308 9.04 10.04 7.59
CA ASN A 308 8.92 11.43 7.17
C ASN A 308 9.34 11.62 5.70
N THR A 309 10.50 11.07 5.31
CA THR A 309 10.99 11.14 3.93
C THR A 309 9.99 10.52 2.96
N LEU A 310 9.43 9.34 3.29
CA LEU A 310 8.39 8.71 2.48
C LEU A 310 7.14 9.61 2.31
N ASN A 311 6.65 10.20 3.40
CA ASN A 311 5.50 11.11 3.35
C ASN A 311 5.76 12.33 2.46
N CYS A 312 6.95 12.94 2.57
CA CYS A 312 7.36 14.03 1.69
C CYS A 312 7.48 13.56 0.22
N THR A 313 8.06 12.38 -0.03
CA THR A 313 8.17 11.81 -1.38
C THR A 313 6.81 11.59 -2.04
N LEU A 314 5.80 11.12 -1.29
CA LEU A 314 4.45 10.92 -1.82
C LEU A 314 3.74 12.25 -2.17
N GLN A 315 4.18 13.38 -1.60
CA GLN A 315 3.63 14.72 -1.86
C GLN A 315 4.38 15.46 -2.98
N MET A 316 5.51 14.95 -3.45
CA MET A 316 6.25 15.53 -4.56
C MET A 316 5.46 15.43 -5.87
N ASP A 317 5.28 16.54 -6.57
CA ASP A 317 4.89 16.56 -7.98
C ASP A 317 6.02 16.02 -8.90
N VAL A 318 5.81 14.84 -9.50
CA VAL A 318 6.77 14.18 -10.39
C VAL A 318 6.07 13.77 -11.69
N PRO A 319 5.74 14.73 -12.58
CA PRO A 319 4.79 14.49 -13.68
C PRO A 319 5.30 13.49 -14.73
N PHE A 320 6.62 13.29 -14.86
CA PHE A 320 7.20 12.32 -15.79
C PHE A 320 7.11 10.87 -15.29
N LEU A 321 6.79 10.64 -14.01
CA LEU A 321 6.72 9.29 -13.44
C LEU A 321 5.45 8.55 -13.84
N GLU A 322 4.38 9.27 -14.19
CA GLU A 322 3.17 8.66 -14.75
C GLU A 322 3.43 8.08 -16.15
N GLN A 323 4.30 8.74 -16.93
CA GLN A 323 4.59 8.41 -18.31
C GLN A 323 5.54 7.20 -18.46
N ILE A 324 6.41 6.95 -17.48
CA ILE A 324 7.31 5.79 -17.53
C ILE A 324 6.55 4.48 -17.25
N SER A 325 6.87 3.43 -18.00
CA SER A 325 6.35 2.08 -17.73
C SER A 325 6.89 1.52 -16.41
N SER A 326 6.10 0.70 -15.71
CA SER A 326 6.57 0.03 -14.49
C SER A 326 7.78 -0.86 -14.75
N GLY A 327 7.88 -1.48 -15.93
CA GLY A 327 9.02 -2.31 -16.33
C GLY A 327 10.30 -1.51 -16.51
N ASP A 328 10.25 -0.37 -17.21
CA ASP A 328 11.42 0.49 -17.38
C ASP A 328 11.90 1.06 -16.04
N LEU A 329 10.97 1.48 -15.16
CA LEU A 329 11.30 1.98 -13.83
C LEU A 329 12.05 0.91 -13.01
N MET A 330 11.58 -0.34 -13.02
CA MET A 330 12.24 -1.44 -12.32
C MET A 330 13.60 -1.77 -12.94
N SER A 331 13.70 -1.73 -14.28
CA SER A 331 14.98 -1.95 -14.96
C SER A 331 16.02 -0.90 -14.58
N ILE A 332 15.64 0.38 -14.47
CA ILE A 332 16.55 1.45 -14.04
C ILE A 332 17.01 1.20 -12.60
N ARG A 333 16.09 0.88 -11.68
CA ARG A 333 16.41 0.57 -10.29
C ARG A 333 17.40 -0.59 -10.16
N ASN A 334 17.17 -1.67 -10.91
CA ASN A 334 17.98 -2.88 -10.79
C ASN A 334 19.33 -2.78 -11.50
N ASN A 335 19.42 -1.99 -12.59
CA ASN A 335 20.66 -1.82 -13.33
C ASN A 335 21.59 -0.77 -12.71
N ASP A 336 21.04 0.27 -12.06
CA ASP A 336 21.80 1.39 -11.49
C ASP A 336 21.58 1.53 -9.97
N GLY A 337 21.77 0.43 -9.22
CA GLY A 337 21.52 0.38 -7.77
C GLY A 337 22.27 1.43 -6.95
N GLU A 338 23.53 1.75 -7.29
CA GLU A 338 24.32 2.79 -6.60
C GLU A 338 23.75 4.19 -6.80
N ALA A 339 23.29 4.50 -8.02
CA ALA A 339 22.68 5.80 -8.33
C ALA A 339 21.34 5.94 -7.60
N PHE A 340 20.56 4.85 -7.52
CA PHE A 340 19.33 4.82 -6.75
C PHE A 340 19.59 5.07 -5.25
N GLN A 341 20.58 4.40 -4.65
CA GLN A 341 20.91 4.62 -3.24
C GLN A 341 21.41 6.05 -2.97
N SER A 342 22.22 6.60 -3.88
CA SER A 342 22.70 7.98 -3.78
C SER A 342 21.54 9.00 -3.84
N PHE A 343 20.58 8.80 -4.75
CA PHE A 343 19.38 9.62 -4.85
C PHE A 343 18.58 9.64 -3.55
N ARG A 344 18.41 8.47 -2.92
CA ARG A 344 17.66 8.33 -1.67
C ARG A 344 18.31 9.06 -0.49
N LEU A 345 19.63 8.98 -0.38
CA LEU A 345 20.36 9.70 0.66
C LEU A 345 20.21 11.23 0.51
N GLU A 346 20.18 11.74 -0.73
CA GLU A 346 19.89 13.16 -0.96
C GLU A 346 18.43 13.53 -0.66
N LEU A 347 17.45 12.64 -0.95
CA LEU A 347 16.07 12.85 -0.51
C LEU A 347 15.94 12.92 1.02
N GLU A 348 16.59 12.00 1.76
CA GLU A 348 16.59 12.01 3.22
C GLU A 348 17.21 13.30 3.78
N LYS A 349 18.29 13.77 3.15
CA LYS A 349 18.96 15.01 3.52
C LYS A 349 18.08 16.24 3.26
N GLY A 350 17.44 16.32 2.08
CA GLY A 350 16.55 17.42 1.71
C GLY A 350 15.31 17.52 2.60
N PHE A 351 14.71 16.38 2.96
CA PHE A 351 13.51 16.35 3.81
C PHE A 351 13.79 16.30 5.31
N ARG A 352 15.06 16.33 5.72
CA ARG A 352 15.44 16.29 7.14
C ARG A 352 14.81 17.41 7.95
N GLU A 353 14.71 18.61 7.36
CA GLU A 353 14.15 19.79 8.03
C GLU A 353 12.64 19.70 8.22
N ALA A 354 11.92 19.03 7.30
CA ALA A 354 10.46 18.87 7.39
C ALA A 354 10.03 18.01 8.59
N ARG A 355 10.93 17.16 9.11
CA ARG A 355 10.67 16.23 10.21
C ARG A 355 10.20 16.90 11.51
N HIS A 356 10.69 18.10 11.80
CA HIS A 356 10.41 18.81 13.03
C HIS A 356 9.43 19.97 12.82
N GLU A 357 8.82 20.03 11.64
CA GLU A 357 7.94 21.11 11.25
C GLU A 357 6.48 20.70 11.37
N SER A 358 5.70 21.52 12.08
CA SER A 358 4.28 21.28 12.29
C SER A 358 3.40 22.12 11.37
N ASP A 359 3.95 23.19 10.76
CA ASP A 359 3.21 24.02 9.79
C ASP A 359 3.18 23.35 8.40
N PRO A 360 1.99 22.96 7.89
CA PRO A 360 1.84 22.35 6.57
C PRO A 360 2.35 23.22 5.41
N ASN A 361 2.31 24.55 5.54
CA ASN A 361 2.81 25.44 4.49
C ASN A 361 4.33 25.40 4.42
N ARG A 362 5.00 25.31 5.58
CA ARG A 362 6.45 25.23 5.65
C ARG A 362 6.97 23.87 5.21
N VAL A 363 6.27 22.79 5.54
CA VAL A 363 6.56 21.45 4.99
C VAL A 363 6.48 21.46 3.46
N ARG A 364 5.44 22.08 2.89
CA ARG A 364 5.29 22.20 1.43
C ARG A 364 6.43 22.99 0.79
N ALA A 365 6.83 24.10 1.39
CA ALA A 365 7.96 24.89 0.90
C ALA A 365 9.27 24.10 0.92
N ILE A 366 9.51 23.27 1.95
CA ILE A 366 10.68 22.38 2.00
C ILE A 366 10.62 21.33 0.88
N ILE A 367 9.43 20.79 0.60
CA ILE A 367 9.22 19.84 -0.50
C ILE A 367 9.54 20.50 -1.84
N GLU A 368 8.92 21.64 -2.14
CA GLU A 368 9.10 22.38 -3.40
C GLU A 368 10.57 22.80 -3.61
N ASN A 369 11.25 23.27 -2.56
CA ASN A 369 12.67 23.64 -2.64
C ASN A 369 13.56 22.42 -2.92
N THR A 370 13.31 21.30 -2.24
CA THR A 370 14.07 20.06 -2.46
C THR A 370 13.82 19.53 -3.88
N GLN A 371 12.58 19.61 -4.37
CA GLN A 371 12.25 19.25 -5.74
C GLN A 371 12.97 20.12 -6.76
N HIS A 372 12.95 21.44 -6.58
CA HIS A 372 13.64 22.37 -7.46
C HIS A 372 15.14 22.08 -7.52
N GLU A 373 15.77 21.87 -6.36
CA GLU A 373 17.19 21.53 -6.25
C GLU A 373 17.52 20.22 -6.99
N LEU A 374 16.73 19.16 -6.79
CA LEU A 374 16.98 17.87 -7.45
C LEU A 374 16.64 17.90 -8.96
N PHE A 375 15.49 18.46 -9.32
CA PHE A 375 14.90 18.30 -10.65
C PHE A 375 15.34 19.38 -11.64
N GLU A 376 15.71 20.55 -11.15
CA GLU A 376 16.13 21.66 -12.00
C GLU A 376 17.62 21.93 -11.84
N VAL A 377 18.13 22.05 -10.62
CA VAL A 377 19.54 22.41 -10.38
C VAL A 377 20.46 21.23 -10.66
N GLN A 378 20.33 20.12 -9.93
CA GLN A 378 21.23 18.98 -10.05
C GLN A 378 21.01 18.18 -11.34
N MET A 379 19.76 17.97 -11.76
CA MET A 379 19.48 17.26 -13.01
C MET A 379 19.93 18.03 -14.27
N SER A 380 19.92 19.38 -14.26
CA SER A 380 20.45 20.16 -15.38
C SER A 380 21.97 20.07 -15.52
N GLN A 381 22.69 19.72 -14.45
CA GLN A 381 24.14 19.50 -14.47
C GLN A 381 24.51 18.14 -15.10
N ILE A 382 23.59 17.18 -15.19
CA ILE A 382 23.83 15.85 -15.76
C ILE A 382 23.82 15.88 -17.29
N ALA A 383 22.88 16.62 -17.89
CA ALA A 383 22.77 16.74 -19.34
C ALA A 383 24.08 17.19 -20.04
N PRO A 384 24.81 18.23 -19.58
CA PRO A 384 26.09 18.62 -20.14
C PRO A 384 27.19 17.59 -19.86
N GLN A 385 27.17 16.89 -18.72
CA GLN A 385 28.14 15.81 -18.42
C GLN A 385 27.96 14.61 -19.36
N VAL A 386 26.71 14.20 -19.61
CA VAL A 386 26.39 13.12 -20.58
C VAL A 386 26.72 13.55 -22.01
N LYS A 387 26.41 14.80 -22.38
CA LYS A 387 26.77 15.37 -23.69
C LYS A 387 28.29 15.44 -23.85
N HIS A 388 29.02 15.77 -22.79
CA HIS A 388 30.48 15.76 -22.81
C HIS A 388 31.01 14.35 -23.04
N ILE A 389 30.49 13.32 -22.36
CA ILE A 389 30.87 11.92 -22.66
C ILE A 389 30.58 11.56 -24.13
N LYS A 390 29.37 11.84 -24.63
CA LYS A 390 29.03 11.57 -26.03
C LYS A 390 29.95 12.30 -27.01
N ASN A 391 30.26 13.56 -26.73
CA ASN A 391 31.11 14.40 -27.59
C ASN A 391 32.60 14.02 -27.50
N THR A 392 33.10 13.66 -26.32
CA THR A 392 34.46 13.14 -26.11
C THR A 392 34.65 11.82 -26.89
N HIS A 393 33.63 10.97 -26.94
CA HIS A 393 33.65 9.79 -27.82
C HIS A 393 33.62 10.15 -29.32
N TYR A 394 32.89 11.19 -29.75
CA TYR A 394 32.93 11.62 -31.15
C TYR A 394 34.28 12.23 -31.56
N THR A 395 34.99 12.88 -30.63
CA THR A 395 36.35 13.40 -30.89
C THR A 395 37.42 12.32 -30.85
N ASP A 396 37.25 11.27 -30.04
CA ASP A 396 38.24 10.19 -29.90
C ASP A 396 38.06 9.03 -30.92
N VAL A 397 36.93 8.96 -31.64
CA VAL A 397 36.70 7.96 -32.71
C VAL A 397 37.30 8.40 -34.06
N ALA A 398 37.92 9.58 -34.16
CA ALA A 398 38.51 10.07 -35.40
C ALA A 398 39.85 9.41 -35.80
N ILE A 399 40.36 8.39 -35.09
CA ILE A 399 41.60 7.70 -35.47
C ILE A 399 41.43 6.18 -35.40
N ALA A 400 41.18 5.58 -36.58
CA ALA A 400 41.80 4.33 -37.10
C ALA A 400 40.82 3.44 -37.88
N VAL A 401 40.54 3.79 -39.16
CA VAL A 401 40.10 2.81 -40.18
C VAL A 401 41.05 2.76 -41.39
N ALA A 402 42.17 3.49 -41.38
CA ALA A 402 43.17 3.39 -42.45
C ALA A 402 44.45 2.72 -41.94
N GLY A 403 44.70 1.47 -42.36
CA GLY A 403 46.06 0.92 -42.39
C GLY A 403 46.30 -0.42 -41.70
N LEU A 404 45.60 -1.50 -42.08
CA LEU A 404 46.21 -2.83 -42.06
C LEU A 404 46.84 -3.09 -43.44
N GLY A 405 48.06 -2.60 -43.62
CA GLY A 405 48.82 -2.77 -44.85
C GLY A 405 50.24 -2.22 -44.74
N PHE A 406 51.20 -3.15 -44.66
CA PHE A 406 52.65 -2.97 -44.75
C PHE A 406 53.42 -2.35 -43.57
N SER A 407 54.26 -3.22 -42.99
CA SER A 407 55.41 -2.94 -42.14
C SER A 407 56.50 -2.11 -42.84
N VAL A 408 57.03 -1.08 -42.19
CA VAL A 408 58.47 -0.74 -42.24
C VAL A 408 58.91 -0.18 -40.88
N LEU A 409 60.01 -0.75 -40.36
CA LEU A 409 60.79 -0.31 -39.21
C LEU A 409 61.49 1.03 -39.48
N THR A 410 61.20 2.07 -38.69
CA THR A 410 62.19 3.11 -38.35
C THR A 410 61.86 3.74 -36.99
N SER A 411 62.82 3.64 -36.06
CA SER A 411 63.01 4.41 -34.81
C SER A 411 61.86 4.48 -33.79
N GLY A 412 62.13 3.94 -32.60
CA GLY A 412 61.17 3.71 -31.52
C GLY A 412 60.43 4.93 -30.99
N VAL A 413 59.17 4.67 -30.57
CA VAL A 413 58.33 5.31 -29.51
C VAL A 413 56.86 4.82 -29.61
N SER A 414 56.43 4.07 -30.64
CA SER A 414 55.00 4.02 -31.06
C SER A 414 54.13 2.79 -30.69
N LEU A 415 54.37 2.05 -29.60
CA LEU A 415 53.45 0.97 -29.17
C LEU A 415 52.96 1.11 -27.71
N LEU A 416 53.79 1.69 -26.83
CA LEU A 416 53.40 1.98 -25.44
C LEU A 416 52.53 3.24 -25.34
N ALA A 417 52.73 4.24 -26.20
CA ALA A 417 51.89 5.45 -26.24
C ALA A 417 50.45 5.15 -26.70
N THR A 418 50.27 4.22 -27.62
CA THR A 418 48.97 3.78 -28.14
C THR A 418 48.20 2.96 -27.11
N MET A 419 48.89 2.07 -26.37
CA MET A 419 48.29 1.39 -25.22
C MET A 419 48.00 2.35 -24.05
N MET A 420 48.85 3.34 -23.79
CA MET A 420 48.58 4.36 -22.78
C MET A 420 47.42 5.29 -23.15
N ALA A 421 47.23 5.61 -24.43
CA ALA A 421 46.08 6.39 -24.90
C ALA A 421 44.76 5.60 -24.81
N PHE A 422 44.76 4.31 -25.14
CA PHE A 422 43.61 3.43 -24.91
C PHE A 422 43.31 3.22 -23.43
N ALA A 423 44.35 3.05 -22.59
CA ALA A 423 44.20 2.93 -21.14
C ALA A 423 43.74 4.25 -20.50
N HIS A 424 44.22 5.41 -20.97
CA HIS A 424 43.76 6.72 -20.51
C HIS A 424 42.35 7.05 -20.99
N GLY A 425 41.97 6.69 -22.23
CA GLY A 425 40.61 6.83 -22.73
C GLY A 425 39.62 5.92 -21.98
N TYR A 426 40.01 4.67 -21.69
CA TYR A 426 39.21 3.73 -20.90
C TYR A 426 39.14 4.12 -19.42
N LYS A 427 40.25 4.57 -18.83
CA LYS A 427 40.30 5.08 -17.45
C LYS A 427 39.52 6.38 -17.31
N SER A 428 39.64 7.30 -18.26
CA SER A 428 38.87 8.55 -18.25
C SER A 428 37.38 8.28 -18.49
N TYR A 429 37.03 7.34 -19.38
CA TYR A 429 35.65 6.90 -19.56
C TYR A 429 35.08 6.28 -18.27
N ASN A 430 35.83 5.39 -17.61
CA ASN A 430 35.40 4.79 -16.34
C ASN A 430 35.34 5.83 -15.22
N ASP A 431 36.29 6.75 -15.13
CA ASP A 431 36.30 7.83 -14.12
C ASP A 431 35.16 8.83 -14.35
N TYR A 432 34.81 9.15 -15.61
CA TYR A 432 33.68 10.03 -15.94
C TYR A 432 32.33 9.33 -15.84
N LYS A 433 32.22 8.07 -16.28
CA LYS A 433 31.04 7.23 -16.06
C LYS A 433 30.79 7.07 -14.56
N SER A 434 31.83 6.80 -13.77
CA SER A 434 31.78 6.77 -12.31
C SER A 434 31.33 8.11 -11.71
N LYS A 435 31.82 9.25 -12.21
CA LYS A 435 31.35 10.58 -11.76
C LYS A 435 29.89 10.86 -12.09
N ILE A 436 29.39 10.40 -13.25
CA ILE A 436 28.00 10.57 -13.64
C ILE A 436 27.09 9.64 -12.84
N THR A 437 27.46 8.37 -12.67
CA THR A 437 26.68 7.42 -11.84
C THR A 437 26.73 7.76 -10.35
N ALA A 438 27.79 8.44 -9.90
CA ALA A 438 27.90 8.98 -8.54
C ALA A 438 27.07 10.25 -8.31
N ASN A 439 26.54 10.90 -9.37
CA ASN A 439 25.62 12.01 -9.19
C ASN A 439 24.26 11.46 -8.69
N PRO A 440 23.77 11.89 -7.51
CA PRO A 440 22.51 11.42 -6.94
C PRO A 440 21.32 11.57 -7.90
N CYS A 441 21.31 12.57 -8.78
CA CYS A 441 20.22 12.80 -9.72
C CYS A 441 20.32 11.98 -11.02
N HIS A 442 21.35 11.16 -11.22
CA HIS A 442 21.51 10.31 -12.41
C HIS A 442 20.39 9.28 -12.56
N PHE A 443 19.98 8.69 -11.43
CA PHE A 443 18.82 7.81 -11.37
C PHE A 443 17.57 8.49 -11.96
N LEU A 444 17.27 9.69 -11.48
CA LEU A 444 16.09 10.44 -11.91
C LEU A 444 16.17 10.91 -13.36
N TRP A 445 17.37 11.27 -13.82
CA TRP A 445 17.61 11.63 -15.21
C TRP A 445 17.31 10.45 -16.16
N ASN A 446 17.73 9.24 -15.82
CA ASN A 446 17.41 8.02 -16.59
C ASN A 446 15.91 7.77 -16.67
N VAL A 447 15.19 7.95 -15.55
CA VAL A 447 13.71 7.85 -15.50
C VAL A 447 13.08 8.87 -16.45
N LYS A 448 13.51 10.13 -16.40
CA LYS A 448 12.98 11.20 -17.25
C LYS A 448 13.26 11.00 -18.74
N GLN A 449 14.41 10.42 -19.11
CA GLN A 449 14.71 10.14 -20.53
C GLN A 449 13.82 9.03 -21.09
N LYS A 450 13.53 8.00 -20.30
CA LYS A 450 12.65 6.90 -20.68
C LYS A 450 11.17 7.30 -20.76
N ALA A 451 10.76 8.29 -19.96
CA ALA A 451 9.41 8.86 -20.00
C ALA A 451 9.12 9.73 -21.24
N LYS A 452 10.16 10.20 -21.96
CA LYS A 452 10.03 11.05 -23.16
C LYS A 452 9.90 10.28 -24.48
N ILE A 453 10.00 8.96 -24.42
CA ILE A 453 9.82 8.03 -25.54
C ILE A 453 8.37 7.56 -25.48
#